data_AF-A0A243W826-F1
#
_entry.id   AF-A0A243W826-F1
#
_cell.length_a   1.000
_cell.length_b   1.000
_cell.length_c   1.000
_cell.angle_alpha   90.00
_cell.angle_beta   90.00
_cell.angle_gamma   90.00
#
_symmetry.space_group_name_H-M   'P 1'
#
loop_
_entity.id
_entity.type
_entity.pdbx_description
1 polymer ?
#
loop_
_entity_poly.entity_id
_entity_poly.type
_entity_poly.pdbx_seq_one_letter_code
_entity_poly.pdbx_strand_id
1 'polypeptide(L)'
;MEDLTHTPASRNEDSISPKGNSPVTWSIRGVERDTRAVIEKAAERAGKTIGQYVNEDIRSLVQGQLVQSPLPAAPVTIQQQIDHLTKIVEGIATRLPEPGKKSVWQRLFG
;
A
#
# COMPACT_ATOMS: atom_id res chain seq x y z
N MET A 1 -17.13 47.05 -49.40
CA MET A 1 -16.00 46.13 -49.17
C MET A 1 -15.31 46.59 -47.90
N GLU A 2 -15.56 45.91 -46.77
CA GLU A 2 -14.64 44.90 -46.20
C GLU A 2 -13.40 45.62 -45.63
N ASP A 3 -13.07 45.60 -44.33
CA ASP A 3 -13.07 44.44 -43.45
C ASP A 3 -13.03 44.92 -41.98
N LEU A 4 -13.94 44.39 -41.16
CA LEU A 4 -13.93 44.48 -39.70
C LEU A 4 -13.50 43.11 -39.18
N THR A 5 -12.28 42.98 -38.68
CA THR A 5 -11.92 41.83 -37.86
C THR A 5 -11.00 42.26 -36.72
N HIS A 6 -11.65 42.75 -35.65
CA HIS A 6 -11.09 42.70 -34.31
C HIS A 6 -10.73 41.24 -33.98
N THR A 7 -9.47 40.98 -33.64
CA THR A 7 -9.04 39.72 -33.03
C THR A 7 -9.35 39.79 -31.54
N PRO A 8 -10.32 39.03 -30.99
CA PRO A 8 -10.39 38.87 -29.54
C PRO A 8 -9.31 37.88 -29.11
N ALA A 9 -8.41 38.36 -28.25
CA ALA A 9 -7.44 37.54 -27.54
C ALA A 9 -8.15 36.37 -26.84
N SER A 10 -7.69 35.14 -27.12
CA SER A 10 -8.17 33.91 -26.49
C SER A 10 -7.96 34.00 -24.98
N ARG A 11 -9.06 34.23 -24.26
CA ARG A 11 -9.15 34.22 -22.81
C ARG A 11 -8.82 32.79 -22.35
N ASN A 12 -7.69 32.61 -21.65
CA ASN A 12 -7.42 31.38 -20.92
C ASN A 12 -8.48 31.24 -19.83
N GLU A 13 -9.53 30.48 -20.11
CA GLU A 13 -10.42 29.96 -19.09
C GLU A 13 -9.63 28.91 -18.30
N ASP A 14 -9.14 29.31 -17.13
CA ASP A 14 -8.82 28.40 -16.04
C ASP A 14 -10.07 27.56 -15.76
N SER A 15 -10.16 26.42 -16.45
CA SER A 15 -11.19 25.44 -16.22
C SER A 15 -10.98 24.84 -14.83
N ILE A 16 -11.73 25.39 -13.87
CA ILE A 16 -11.90 24.85 -12.53
C ILE A 16 -12.38 23.42 -12.72
N SER A 17 -11.46 22.47 -12.54
CA SER A 17 -11.76 21.05 -12.63
C SER A 17 -12.78 20.72 -11.53
N PRO A 18 -13.92 20.10 -11.85
CA PRO A 18 -14.81 19.61 -10.81
C PRO A 18 -14.03 18.62 -9.96
N LYS A 19 -14.07 18.77 -8.63
CA LYS A 19 -13.63 17.73 -7.67
C LYS A 19 -14.56 16.53 -7.79
N GLY A 20 -14.50 15.85 -8.93
CA GLY A 20 -15.17 14.60 -9.20
C GLY A 20 -14.25 13.47 -8.77
N ASN A 21 -14.80 12.48 -8.08
CA ASN A 21 -14.14 11.23 -7.72
C ASN A 21 -13.86 10.34 -8.96
N SER A 22 -13.67 10.96 -10.11
CA SER A 22 -13.45 10.31 -11.40
C SER A 22 -12.01 9.82 -11.46
N PRO A 23 -11.76 8.61 -11.99
CA PRO A 23 -10.41 8.11 -12.16
C PRO A 23 -9.53 9.10 -12.94
N VAL A 24 -8.37 9.45 -12.38
CA VAL A 24 -7.40 10.34 -13.01
C VAL A 24 -6.58 9.56 -14.04
N THR A 25 -6.43 10.13 -15.23
CA THR A 25 -5.56 9.56 -16.26
C THR A 25 -4.10 9.67 -15.84
N TRP A 26 -3.38 8.56 -15.88
CA TRP A 26 -1.94 8.47 -15.59
C TRP A 26 -1.24 7.65 -16.67
N SER A 27 0.06 7.86 -16.84
CA SER A 27 0.88 7.12 -17.80
C SER A 27 2.01 6.38 -17.08
N ILE A 28 2.20 5.11 -17.42
CA ILE A 28 3.26 4.27 -16.85
C ILE A 28 4.41 4.20 -17.86
N ARG A 29 5.60 4.61 -17.44
CA ARG A 29 6.82 4.58 -18.27
C ARG A 29 7.60 3.27 -18.03
N GLY A 30 8.36 2.84 -19.03
CA GLY A 30 9.24 1.67 -18.92
C GLY A 30 8.54 0.31 -19.00
N VAL A 31 7.24 0.26 -19.31
CA VAL A 31 6.53 -1.01 -19.52
C VAL A 31 6.95 -1.60 -20.86
N GLU A 32 7.59 -2.76 -20.82
CA GLU A 32 7.94 -3.51 -22.02
C GLU A 32 6.70 -3.94 -22.81
N ARG A 33 6.83 -4.07 -24.14
CA ARG A 33 5.70 -4.46 -25.01
C ARG A 33 5.13 -5.82 -24.63
N ASP A 34 6.00 -6.78 -24.32
CA ASP A 34 5.58 -8.13 -23.96
C ASP A 34 4.86 -8.15 -22.62
N THR A 35 5.39 -7.41 -21.63
CA THR A 35 4.73 -7.20 -20.34
C THR A 35 3.34 -6.60 -20.52
N ARG A 36 3.21 -5.57 -21.36
CA ARG A 36 1.91 -4.95 -21.66
C ARG A 36 0.94 -5.96 -22.27
N ALA A 37 1.37 -6.76 -23.24
CA ALA A 37 0.53 -7.76 -23.89
C ALA A 37 0.02 -8.83 -22.91
N VAL A 38 0.86 -9.25 -21.96
CA VAL A 38 0.47 -10.18 -20.90
C VAL A 38 -0.60 -9.57 -19.99
N ILE A 39 -0.43 -8.30 -19.59
CA ILE A 39 -1.41 -7.58 -18.75
C ILE A 39 -2.74 -7.41 -19.50
N GLU A 40 -2.70 -7.04 -20.78
CA GLU A 40 -3.90 -6.91 -21.63
C GLU A 40 -4.66 -8.23 -21.72
N LYS A 41 -3.95 -9.34 -21.97
CA LYS A 41 -4.56 -10.67 -22.01
C LYS A 41 -5.11 -11.12 -20.65
N ALA A 42 -4.48 -10.74 -19.55
CA ALA A 42 -4.96 -11.06 -18.21
C ALA A 42 -6.26 -10.30 -17.89
N ALA A 43 -6.33 -9.01 -18.24
CA ALA A 43 -7.55 -8.21 -18.08
C ALA A 43 -8.70 -8.74 -18.96
N GLU A 44 -8.40 -9.10 -20.21
CA GLU A 44 -9.38 -9.70 -21.14
C GLU A 44 -9.94 -11.02 -20.57
N ARG A 45 -9.06 -11.90 -20.06
CA ARG A 45 -9.47 -13.16 -19.41
C ARG A 45 -10.34 -12.94 -18.17
N ALA A 46 -10.12 -11.84 -17.45
CA ALA A 46 -10.94 -11.46 -16.30
C ALA A 46 -12.25 -10.77 -16.72
N GLY A 47 -12.47 -10.50 -18.01
CA GLY A 47 -13.62 -9.74 -18.50
C GLY A 47 -13.60 -8.26 -18.09
N LYS A 48 -12.42 -7.71 -17.80
CA LYS A 48 -12.24 -6.36 -17.27
C LYS A 48 -11.50 -5.45 -18.25
N THR A 49 -11.75 -4.15 -18.18
CA THR A 49 -10.86 -3.16 -18.81
C THR A 49 -9.51 -3.12 -18.08
N ILE A 50 -8.46 -2.63 -18.75
CA ILE A 50 -7.15 -2.45 -18.10
C ILE A 50 -7.25 -1.58 -16.84
N GLY A 51 -8.04 -0.50 -16.89
CA GLY A 51 -8.23 0.38 -15.73
C GLY A 51 -8.87 -0.35 -14.55
N GLN A 52 -9.88 -1.18 -14.79
CA GLN A 52 -10.51 -2.01 -13.75
C GLN A 52 -9.54 -3.06 -13.20
N TYR A 53 -8.81 -3.75 -14.08
CA TYR A 53 -7.81 -4.75 -13.68
C TYR A 53 -6.71 -4.15 -12.80
N VAL A 54 -6.23 -2.96 -13.13
CA VAL A 54 -5.26 -2.21 -12.32
C VAL A 54 -5.86 -1.81 -10.97
N ASN A 55 -7.10 -1.31 -10.96
CA ASN A 55 -7.76 -0.83 -9.75
C ASN A 55 -8.12 -1.94 -8.77
N GLU A 56 -8.45 -3.14 -9.25
CA GLU A 56 -8.91 -4.23 -8.40
C GLU A 56 -7.79 -5.24 -8.13
N ASP A 57 -7.30 -5.89 -9.19
CA ASP A 57 -6.39 -7.02 -9.09
C ASP A 57 -4.98 -6.59 -8.70
N ILE A 58 -4.42 -5.58 -9.39
CA ILE A 58 -3.08 -5.05 -9.04
C ILE A 58 -3.11 -4.39 -7.67
N ARG A 59 -4.16 -3.63 -7.34
CA ARG A 59 -4.32 -3.06 -6.00
C ARG A 59 -4.33 -4.15 -4.92
N SER A 60 -5.12 -5.20 -5.10
CA SER A 60 -5.21 -6.30 -4.14
C SER A 60 -3.87 -7.01 -3.98
N LEU A 61 -3.17 -7.28 -5.09
CA LEU A 61 -1.83 -7.87 -5.08
C LEU A 61 -0.84 -7.02 -4.28
N VAL A 62 -0.75 -5.73 -4.57
CA VAL A 62 0.18 -4.80 -3.91
C VAL A 62 -0.19 -4.61 -2.43
N GLN A 63 -1.48 -4.55 -2.10
CA GLN A 63 -1.93 -4.51 -0.70
C GLN A 63 -1.49 -5.76 0.07
N GLY A 64 -1.61 -6.94 -0.53
CA GLY A 64 -1.10 -8.18 0.07
C GLY A 64 0.41 -8.11 0.34
N GLN A 65 1.18 -7.58 -0.61
CA GLN A 65 2.63 -7.39 -0.46
C GLN A 65 2.99 -6.37 0.62
N LEU A 66 2.25 -5.27 0.73
CA LEU A 66 2.46 -4.22 1.73
C LEU A 66 2.11 -4.68 3.15
N VAL A 67 1.19 -5.64 3.31
CA VAL A 67 0.87 -6.23 4.61
C VAL A 67 1.89 -7.30 5.02
N GLN A 68 2.43 -8.05 4.05
CA GLN A 68 3.43 -9.09 4.30
C GLN A 68 4.85 -8.55 4.47
N SER A 69 5.16 -7.43 3.81
CA SER A 69 6.39 -6.69 4.01
C SER A 69 6.11 -5.61 5.04
N PRO A 70 6.50 -5.77 6.32
CA PRO A 70 6.69 -4.57 7.12
C PRO A 70 7.72 -3.74 6.34
N LEU A 71 7.29 -2.61 5.76
CA LEU A 71 8.18 -1.46 5.57
C LEU A 71 9.09 -1.47 6.79
N PRO A 72 10.43 -1.52 6.66
CA PRO A 72 11.30 -1.71 7.81
C PRO A 72 10.86 -0.68 8.83
N ALA A 73 10.16 -1.15 9.87
CA ALA A 73 9.60 -0.29 10.88
C ALA A 73 10.83 0.46 11.37
N ALA A 74 10.80 1.80 11.26
CA ALA A 74 11.89 2.66 11.71
C ALA A 74 12.51 2.02 12.95
N PRO A 75 13.83 1.76 12.94
CA PRO A 75 14.46 0.71 13.72
C PRO A 75 13.87 0.74 15.12
N VAL A 76 13.03 -0.26 15.42
CA VAL A 76 12.41 -0.39 16.74
C VAL A 76 13.59 -0.44 17.68
N THR A 77 13.81 0.66 18.40
CA THR A 77 15.02 0.84 19.20
C THR A 77 15.14 -0.39 20.09
N ILE A 78 16.34 -0.95 20.25
CA ILE A 78 16.56 -2.16 21.07
C ILE A 78 15.87 -2.02 22.44
N GLN A 79 15.77 -0.80 22.96
CA GLN A 79 14.99 -0.43 24.15
C GLN A 79 13.51 -0.83 24.08
N GLN A 80 12.82 -0.56 22.98
CA GLN A 80 11.42 -0.94 22.79
C GLN A 80 11.23 -2.47 22.70
N GLN A 81 12.23 -3.19 22.19
CA GLN A 81 12.23 -4.66 22.21
C GLN A 81 12.46 -5.18 23.64
N ILE A 82 13.35 -4.57 24.42
CA ILE A 82 13.57 -4.89 25.83
C ILE A 82 12.28 -4.63 26.64
N ASP A 83 11.61 -3.51 26.42
CA ASP A 83 10.35 -3.18 27.11
C ASP A 83 9.23 -4.18 26.78
N HIS A 84 9.16 -4.61 25.52
CA HIS A 84 8.20 -5.63 25.08
C HIS A 84 8.50 -6.98 25.76
N LEU A 85 9.75 -7.44 25.71
CA LEU A 85 10.17 -8.70 26.34
C LEU A 85 9.94 -8.67 27.85
N THR A 86 10.21 -7.54 28.50
CA THR A 86 9.99 -7.33 29.94
C THR A 86 8.51 -7.47 30.28
N LYS A 87 7.61 -6.83 29.51
CA LYS A 87 6.16 -6.95 29.70
C LYS A 87 5.63 -8.37 29.49
N ILE A 88 6.17 -9.12 28.53
CA ILE A 88 5.80 -10.53 28.34
C ILE A 88 6.23 -11.36 29.55
N VAL A 89 7.47 -11.19 30.03
CA VAL A 89 7.99 -11.93 31.19
C VAL A 89 7.20 -11.59 32.45
N GLU A 90 6.92 -10.31 32.70
CA GLU A 90 6.10 -9.86 33.83
C GLU A 90 4.66 -10.41 33.74
N GLY A 91 4.07 -10.44 32.54
CA GLY A 91 2.75 -11.03 32.30
C GLY A 91 2.70 -12.54 32.53
N ILE A 92 3.77 -13.27 32.25
CA ILE A 92 3.88 -14.71 32.53
C ILE A 92 4.14 -14.93 34.03
N ALA A 93 5.00 -14.12 34.66
CA ALA A 93 5.32 -14.21 36.08
C ALA A 93 4.09 -13.95 36.97
N THR A 94 3.22 -13.02 36.57
CA THR A 94 1.98 -12.69 37.28
C THR A 94 0.87 -13.73 37.09
N ARG A 95 0.93 -14.56 36.04
CA ARG A 95 -0.07 -15.59 35.73
C ARG A 95 0.33 -17.01 36.15
N LEU A 96 1.54 -17.20 36.69
CA LEU A 96 2.03 -18.51 37.13
C LEU A 96 1.58 -18.84 38.57
N PRO A 97 0.83 -19.93 38.80
CA PRO A 97 0.57 -20.46 40.14
C PRO A 97 1.86 -21.05 40.75
N GLU A 98 2.06 -20.84 42.06
CA GLU A 98 3.27 -21.19 42.83
C GLU A 98 3.93 -22.56 42.52
N PRO A 99 3.21 -23.68 42.35
CA PRO A 99 3.87 -24.98 42.07
C PRO A 99 4.51 -25.07 40.67
N GLY A 100 4.08 -24.26 39.70
CA GLY A 100 4.60 -24.28 38.32
C GLY A 100 5.85 -23.43 38.10
N LYS A 101 6.13 -22.47 38.99
CA LYS A 101 7.24 -21.52 38.85
C LYS A 101 8.59 -22.25 38.79
N LYS A 102 8.85 -23.18 39.72
CA LYS A 102 10.15 -23.87 39.82
C LYS A 102 10.49 -24.73 38.59
N SER A 103 9.49 -25.39 38.00
CA SER A 103 9.65 -26.24 36.81
C SER A 103 9.97 -25.45 35.54
N VAL A 104 9.38 -24.27 35.38
CA VAL A 104 9.65 -23.39 34.23
C VAL A 104 11.05 -22.77 34.32
N TRP A 105 11.46 -22.28 35.50
CA TRP A 105 12.81 -21.71 35.68
C TRP A 105 13.92 -22.76 35.53
N GLN A 106 13.70 -24.00 35.98
CA GLN A 106 14.68 -25.10 35.76
C GLN A 106 14.84 -25.50 34.30
N ARG A 107 13.83 -25.30 33.43
CA ARG A 107 13.92 -25.65 32.01
C ARG A 107 14.52 -24.54 31.15
N LEU A 108 14.53 -23.30 31.66
CA LEU A 108 15.04 -22.12 30.95
C LEU A 108 16.46 -21.74 31.37
N PHE A 109 16.87 -22.07 32.60
CA PHE A 109 18.17 -21.70 33.16
C PHE A 109 18.93 -22.88 33.79
N GLY A 110 18.44 -24.10 33.60
CA GLY A 110 19.09 -25.35 34.01
C GLY A 110 19.75 -26.06 32.85
#